data_AF-A0A484X351-F1
#
_entry.id   AF-A0A484X351-F1
#
_cell.length_a   1.000
_cell.length_b   1.000
_cell.length_c   1.000
_cell.angle_alpha   90.00
_cell.angle_beta   90.00
_cell.angle_gamma   90.00
#
_symmetry.space_group_name_H-M   'P 1'
#
loop_
_entity.id
_entity.type
_entity.pdbx_description
1 polymer ?
#
loop_
_entity_poly.entity_id
_entity_poly.type
_entity_poly.pdbx_seq_one_letter_code
_entity_poly.pdbx_strand_id
1 'polypeptide(L)'
;MKISEFLHLAFTRGTMATTISGVLRQFAEEECYVYERQPCWYLGKGCQARLHINADGTQATFIDDAGEQKWAVDSIADCARRFMAHPQVKGRRVYGQVGFNFAAHARGIAFNAGEWPLLTLTVPREELIFEKGNVTVYADSADGCRRLCEWVKEAGTDDAERTTGGGYRPQW
;
A
#
# COMPACT_ATOMS: atom_id res chain seq x y z
N MET A 1 -5.55 17.29 3.72
CA MET A 1 -6.91 16.72 3.77
C MET A 1 -7.08 15.87 2.53
N LYS A 2 -7.46 14.58 2.64
CA LYS A 2 -7.70 13.74 1.46
C LYS A 2 -9.08 14.02 0.88
N ILE A 3 -9.20 13.98 -0.43
CA ILE A 3 -10.48 13.91 -1.14
C ILE A 3 -10.79 12.43 -1.36
N SER A 4 -12.07 12.07 -1.29
CA SER A 4 -12.54 10.70 -1.51
C SER A 4 -13.62 10.63 -2.57
N GLU A 5 -13.56 9.61 -3.41
CA GLU A 5 -14.59 9.28 -4.40
C GLU A 5 -15.00 7.81 -4.25
N PHE A 6 -16.30 7.53 -4.42
CA PHE A 6 -16.86 6.20 -4.33
C PHE A 6 -17.38 5.77 -5.69
N LEU A 7 -16.95 4.59 -6.15
CA LEU A 7 -17.42 4.00 -7.39
C LEU A 7 -18.04 2.64 -7.10
N HIS A 8 -19.29 2.50 -7.50
CA HIS A 8 -19.91 1.20 -7.59
C HIS A 8 -19.53 0.57 -8.93
N LEU A 9 -18.83 -0.55 -8.89
CA LEU A 9 -18.47 -1.30 -10.07
C LEU A 9 -19.19 -2.65 -9.98
N ALA A 10 -19.83 -3.08 -11.05
CA ALA A 10 -20.56 -4.34 -11.08
C ALA A 10 -19.58 -5.53 -11.20
N PHE A 11 -18.56 -5.60 -10.34
CA PHE A 11 -17.60 -6.69 -10.37
C PHE A 11 -18.16 -7.94 -9.72
N THR A 12 -17.87 -9.08 -10.34
CA THR A 12 -18.07 -10.37 -9.70
C THR A 12 -16.84 -10.71 -8.85
N ARG A 13 -16.97 -11.62 -7.87
CA ARG A 13 -15.82 -12.08 -7.08
C ARG A 13 -14.66 -12.61 -7.94
N GLY A 14 -14.97 -13.18 -9.11
CA GLY A 14 -13.97 -13.72 -10.04
C GLY A 14 -13.15 -12.66 -10.79
N THR A 15 -13.70 -11.45 -10.99
CA THR A 15 -13.03 -10.38 -11.75
C THR A 15 -12.21 -9.44 -10.86
N MET A 16 -12.49 -9.40 -9.56
CA MET A 16 -11.88 -8.44 -8.63
C MET A 16 -10.34 -8.53 -8.56
N ALA A 17 -9.78 -9.74 -8.49
CA ALA A 17 -8.32 -9.91 -8.43
C ALA A 17 -7.63 -9.48 -9.73
N THR A 18 -8.28 -9.71 -10.88
CA THR A 18 -7.72 -9.34 -12.19
C THR A 18 -7.81 -7.83 -12.42
N THR A 19 -8.92 -7.19 -12.04
CA THR A 19 -9.04 -5.74 -12.02
C THR A 19 -7.98 -5.11 -11.11
N ILE A 20 -7.80 -5.62 -9.88
CA ILE A 20 -6.75 -5.15 -8.96
C ILE A 20 -5.37 -5.27 -9.60
N SER A 21 -5.10 -6.40 -10.27
CA SER A 21 -3.84 -6.61 -10.99
C SER A 21 -3.66 -5.61 -12.14
N GLY A 22 -4.73 -5.29 -12.88
CA GLY A 22 -4.73 -4.25 -13.91
C GLY A 22 -4.40 -2.87 -13.35
N VAL A 23 -5.02 -2.48 -12.24
CA VAL A 23 -4.71 -1.22 -11.53
C VAL A 23 -3.25 -1.19 -11.06
N LEU A 24 -2.74 -2.28 -10.51
CA LEU A 24 -1.34 -2.36 -10.07
C LEU A 24 -0.35 -2.19 -11.22
N ARG A 25 -0.68 -2.67 -12.44
CA ARG A 25 0.17 -2.41 -13.62
C ARG A 25 0.23 -0.91 -13.96
N GLN A 26 -0.87 -0.18 -13.76
CA GLN A 26 -0.90 1.27 -14.00
C GLN A 26 -0.06 2.07 -12.99
N PHE A 27 0.29 1.48 -11.84
CA PHE A 27 1.21 2.11 -10.89
C PHE A 27 2.66 2.09 -11.37
N ALA A 28 2.99 1.28 -12.37
CA ALA A 28 4.32 1.14 -12.94
C ALA A 28 5.39 0.86 -11.86
N GLU A 29 6.41 1.71 -11.76
CA GLU A 29 7.53 1.58 -10.81
C GLU A 29 7.32 2.38 -9.52
N GLU A 30 6.14 3.01 -9.34
CA GLU A 30 5.87 3.76 -8.12
C GLU A 30 5.81 2.86 -6.90
N GLU A 31 6.33 3.35 -5.77
CA GLU A 31 6.19 2.66 -4.48
C GLU A 31 4.72 2.34 -4.21
N CYS A 32 4.40 1.07 -4.00
CA CYS A 32 3.04 0.65 -3.75
C CYS A 32 2.96 -0.47 -2.71
N TYR A 33 1.78 -0.59 -2.12
CA TYR A 33 1.48 -1.55 -1.07
C TYR A 33 0.15 -2.21 -1.35
N VAL A 34 0.10 -3.53 -1.21
CA VAL A 34 -1.13 -4.32 -1.41
C VAL A 34 -1.33 -5.19 -0.20
N TYR A 35 -2.52 -5.16 0.36
CA TYR A 35 -2.88 -6.00 1.48
C TYR A 35 -4.30 -6.54 1.30
N GLU A 36 -4.46 -7.85 1.34
CA GLU A 36 -5.76 -8.51 1.36
C GLU A 36 -6.15 -8.83 2.80
N ARG A 37 -7.33 -8.37 3.22
CA ARG A 37 -7.99 -8.84 4.43
C ARG A 37 -9.49 -8.84 4.18
N GLN A 38 -9.98 -10.03 3.83
CA GLN A 38 -11.39 -10.27 3.47
C GLN A 38 -12.35 -9.57 4.46
N PRO A 39 -13.35 -8.83 3.96
CA PRO A 39 -13.82 -8.80 2.56
C PRO A 39 -13.08 -7.80 1.64
N CYS A 40 -11.99 -7.18 2.10
CA CYS A 40 -11.39 -6.03 1.43
C CYS A 40 -9.99 -6.30 0.85
N TRP A 41 -9.67 -5.57 -0.21
CA TRP A 41 -8.31 -5.36 -0.70
C TRP A 41 -7.94 -3.90 -0.55
N TYR A 42 -6.75 -3.64 -0.02
CA TYR A 42 -6.24 -2.30 0.25
C TYR A 42 -4.99 -2.06 -0.57
N LEU A 43 -5.05 -1.06 -1.46
CA LEU A 43 -3.92 -0.62 -2.27
C LEU A 43 -3.49 0.77 -1.80
N GLY A 44 -2.21 0.95 -1.51
CA GLY A 44 -1.60 2.24 -1.23
C GLY A 44 -0.57 2.58 -2.31
N LYS A 45 -0.52 3.83 -2.77
CA LYS A 45 0.46 4.32 -3.75
C LYS A 45 1.22 5.54 -3.21
N GLY A 46 2.52 5.57 -3.48
CA GLY A 46 3.46 6.59 -3.05
C GLY A 46 3.70 6.60 -1.53
N CYS A 47 4.43 7.62 -1.08
CA CYS A 47 4.80 7.80 0.32
C CYS A 47 4.48 9.23 0.77
N GLN A 48 3.56 9.37 1.74
CA GLN A 48 3.25 10.64 2.40
C GLN A 48 4.07 10.80 3.69
N ALA A 49 4.18 9.73 4.48
CA ALA A 49 5.00 9.70 5.67
C ALA A 49 5.56 8.28 5.88
N ARG A 50 6.84 8.17 6.27
CA ARG A 50 7.51 6.89 6.51
C ARG A 50 8.36 6.93 7.76
N LEU A 51 8.29 5.86 8.55
CA LEU A 51 9.34 5.47 9.49
C LEU A 51 10.18 4.39 8.82
N HIS A 52 11.49 4.60 8.77
CA HIS A 52 12.46 3.67 8.23
C HIS A 52 13.53 3.36 9.28
N ILE A 53 13.65 2.09 9.65
CA ILE A 53 14.73 1.55 10.47
C ILE A 53 15.69 0.80 9.55
N ASN A 54 16.96 1.24 9.52
CA ASN A 54 17.98 0.59 8.69
C ASN A 54 18.27 -0.86 9.13
N ALA A 55 19.06 -1.58 8.34
CA ALA A 55 19.22 -3.03 8.47
C ALA A 55 19.93 -3.50 9.76
N ASP A 56 20.75 -2.65 10.39
CA ASP A 56 21.44 -2.96 11.65
C ASP A 56 20.73 -2.39 12.90
N GLY A 57 19.66 -1.61 12.72
CA GLY A 57 18.88 -1.04 13.80
C GLY A 57 19.57 0.11 14.56
N THR A 58 20.58 0.75 13.96
CA THR A 58 21.25 1.94 14.51
C THR A 58 20.65 3.27 14.00
N GLN A 59 20.00 3.19 12.85
CA GLN A 59 19.34 4.22 12.03
C GLN A 59 17.82 4.33 12.13
N ALA A 60 17.22 5.27 12.87
CA ALA A 60 15.79 5.58 12.71
C ALA A 60 15.58 6.89 11.93
N THR A 61 14.90 6.83 10.79
CA THR A 61 14.61 7.99 9.93
C THR A 61 13.11 8.12 9.73
N PHE A 62 12.57 9.27 10.11
CA PHE A 62 11.21 9.68 9.76
C PHE A 62 11.26 10.59 8.53
N ILE A 63 10.38 10.36 7.57
CA ILE A 63 10.33 11.08 6.30
C ILE A 63 8.90 11.53 6.08
N ASP A 64 8.69 12.82 5.81
CA ASP A 64 7.42 13.36 5.32
C ASP A 64 7.66 14.51 4.33
N ASP A 65 6.61 15.27 3.98
CA ASP A 65 6.71 16.40 3.05
C ASP A 65 7.62 17.55 3.56
N ALA A 66 7.92 17.61 4.87
CA ALA A 66 8.86 18.58 5.42
C ALA A 66 10.33 18.12 5.33
N GLY A 67 10.57 16.87 4.91
CA GLY A 67 11.89 16.28 4.72
C GLY A 67 12.19 15.15 5.69
N GLU A 68 13.49 14.89 5.89
CA GLU A 68 13.98 13.79 6.72
C GLU A 68 14.32 14.24 8.13
N GLN A 69 13.99 13.43 9.12
CA GLN A 69 14.31 13.63 10.53
C GLN A 69 14.94 12.35 11.09
N LYS A 70 16.09 12.47 11.73
CA LYS A 70 16.70 11.36 12.48
C LYS A 70 16.11 11.29 13.87
N TRP A 71 15.68 10.10 14.28
CA TRP A 71 15.17 9.84 15.62
C TRP A 71 16.17 8.97 16.39
N ALA A 72 16.20 9.13 17.72
CA ALA A 72 16.92 8.19 18.58
C ALA A 72 16.30 6.79 18.44
N VAL A 73 17.14 5.76 18.43
CA VAL A 73 16.75 4.36 18.19
C VAL A 73 16.94 3.47 19.43
N ASP A 74 16.83 4.06 20.64
CA ASP A 74 16.93 3.31 21.90
C ASP A 74 15.92 2.15 21.96
N SER A 75 14.77 2.32 21.30
CA SER A 75 13.70 1.33 21.19
C SER A 75 12.95 1.53 19.88
N ILE A 76 13.06 0.56 18.95
CA ILE A 76 12.31 0.60 17.69
C ILE A 76 10.80 0.64 17.96
N ALA A 77 10.34 -0.01 19.03
CA ALA A 77 8.93 0.02 19.43
C ALA A 77 8.47 1.44 19.78
N ASP A 78 9.31 2.24 20.43
CA ASP A 78 9.00 3.65 20.74
C ASP A 78 9.04 4.52 19.50
N CYS A 79 9.96 4.27 18.56
CA CYS A 79 9.91 4.90 17.24
C CYS A 79 8.57 4.60 16.53
N ALA A 80 8.12 3.34 16.54
CA ALA A 80 6.84 2.95 15.94
C ALA A 80 5.65 3.63 16.63
N ARG A 81 5.61 3.66 17.97
CA ARG A 81 4.56 4.39 18.73
C ARG A 81 4.55 5.88 18.40
N ARG A 82 5.73 6.51 18.36
CA ARG A 82 5.88 7.91 17.97
C ARG A 82 5.37 8.16 16.55
N PHE A 83 5.67 7.28 15.61
CA PHE A 83 5.16 7.34 14.24
C PHE A 83 3.63 7.26 14.21
N MET A 84 3.03 6.29 14.90
CA MET A 84 1.57 6.13 14.96
C MET A 84 0.84 7.33 15.60
N ALA A 85 1.50 8.02 16.53
CA ALA A 85 0.96 9.22 17.18
C ALA A 85 1.16 10.51 16.36
N HIS A 86 1.98 10.48 15.30
CA HIS A 86 2.33 11.67 14.53
C HIS A 86 1.10 12.27 13.83
N PRO A 87 0.95 13.61 13.76
CA PRO A 87 -0.20 14.26 13.12
C PRO A 87 -0.42 13.85 11.65
N GLN A 88 0.65 13.56 10.91
CA GLN A 88 0.56 13.08 9.51
C GLN A 88 0.04 11.64 9.38
N VAL A 89 0.06 10.87 10.47
CA VAL A 89 -0.24 9.42 10.49
C VAL A 89 -1.56 9.13 11.21
N LYS A 90 -1.90 9.91 12.24
CA LYS A 90 -3.10 9.69 13.05
C LYS A 90 -4.37 9.63 12.19
N GLY A 91 -5.11 8.53 12.31
CA GLY A 91 -6.35 8.30 11.55
C GLY A 91 -6.14 7.77 10.13
N ARG A 92 -4.91 7.45 9.73
CA ARG A 92 -4.58 6.87 8.42
C ARG A 92 -4.25 5.39 8.55
N ARG A 93 -4.47 4.63 7.47
CA ARG A 93 -3.92 3.29 7.32
C ARG A 93 -2.41 3.36 7.12
N VAL A 94 -1.70 2.45 7.76
CA VAL A 94 -0.25 2.32 7.72
C VAL A 94 0.09 0.94 7.17
N TYR A 95 0.95 0.90 6.17
CA TYR A 95 1.47 -0.31 5.56
C TYR A 95 2.87 -0.54 6.10
N GLY A 96 3.13 -1.74 6.61
CA GLY A 96 4.40 -2.03 7.27
C GLY A 96 5.02 -3.35 6.84
N GLN A 97 6.35 -3.39 6.90
CA GLN A 97 7.16 -4.59 6.74
C GLN A 97 8.12 -4.68 7.93
N VAL A 98 8.36 -5.89 8.41
CA VAL A 98 9.28 -6.16 9.53
C VAL A 98 10.22 -7.28 9.09
N GLY A 99 11.51 -6.97 9.01
CA GLY A 99 12.55 -7.90 8.62
C GLY A 99 12.87 -8.93 9.70
N PHE A 100 13.40 -10.08 9.30
CA PHE A 100 13.69 -11.21 10.20
C PHE A 100 14.57 -10.81 11.40
N ASN A 101 15.63 -10.03 11.15
CA ASN A 101 16.58 -9.61 12.18
C ASN A 101 15.99 -8.66 13.23
N PHE A 102 14.76 -8.14 13.04
CA PHE A 102 14.07 -7.36 14.07
C PHE A 102 13.94 -8.16 15.37
N ALA A 103 13.73 -9.47 15.28
CA ALA A 103 13.62 -10.33 16.45
C ALA A 103 14.94 -10.43 17.24
N ALA A 104 16.08 -10.49 16.56
CA ALA A 104 17.40 -10.51 17.19
C ALA A 104 17.69 -9.16 17.86
N HIS A 105 17.45 -8.06 17.13
CA HIS A 105 17.59 -6.69 17.65
C HIS A 105 16.74 -6.47 18.92
N ALA A 106 15.44 -6.79 18.86
CA ALA A 106 14.51 -6.62 19.98
C ALA A 106 14.86 -7.46 21.22
N ARG A 107 15.66 -8.53 21.06
CA ARG A 107 16.11 -9.40 22.15
C ARG A 107 17.54 -9.11 22.60
N GLY A 108 18.21 -8.11 22.00
CA GLY A 108 19.62 -7.81 22.30
C GLY A 108 20.58 -8.92 21.88
N ILE A 109 20.22 -9.72 20.87
CA ILE A 109 21.06 -10.79 20.33
C ILE A 109 21.85 -10.23 19.14
N ALA A 110 23.17 -10.40 19.14
CA ALA A 110 24.01 -10.00 18.02
C ALA A 110 23.61 -10.74 16.73
N PHE A 111 23.62 -10.04 15.60
CA PHE A 111 23.24 -10.60 14.30
C PHE A 111 24.07 -9.94 13.19
N ASN A 112 24.15 -10.60 12.04
CA ASN A 112 24.72 -10.01 10.82
C ASN A 112 23.60 -9.28 10.07
N ALA A 113 23.76 -7.98 9.87
CA ALA A 113 22.81 -7.17 9.11
C ALA A 113 22.79 -7.62 7.63
N GLY A 114 21.59 -7.65 7.05
CA GLY A 114 21.43 -7.78 5.60
C GLY A 114 21.30 -6.41 4.93
N GLU A 115 20.75 -6.38 3.72
CA GLU A 115 20.52 -5.12 2.98
C GLU A 115 19.14 -4.51 3.23
N TRP A 116 18.17 -5.32 3.67
CA TRP A 116 16.79 -4.88 3.84
C TRP A 116 16.58 -4.21 5.20
N PRO A 117 15.69 -3.21 5.30
CA PRO A 117 15.40 -2.53 6.55
C PRO A 117 14.85 -3.51 7.61
N LEU A 118 15.18 -3.26 8.89
CA LEU A 118 14.56 -4.02 9.98
C LEU A 118 13.06 -3.75 10.08
N LEU A 119 12.65 -2.52 9.82
CA LEU A 119 11.26 -2.10 9.91
C LEU A 119 10.98 -0.88 9.04
N THR A 120 9.89 -0.95 8.29
CA THR A 120 9.32 0.19 7.56
C THR A 120 7.83 0.31 7.90
N LEU A 121 7.37 1.53 8.15
CA LEU A 121 5.95 1.88 8.28
C LEU A 121 5.67 3.05 7.36
N THR A 122 4.71 2.93 6.45
CA THR A 122 4.41 3.95 5.44
C THR A 122 2.92 4.29 5.41
N VAL A 123 2.61 5.58 5.40
CA VAL A 123 1.30 6.11 5.01
C VAL A 123 1.37 6.48 3.53
N PRO A 124 0.52 5.91 2.66
CA PRO A 124 0.55 6.23 1.25
C PRO A 124 -0.07 7.60 0.95
N ARG A 125 0.28 8.18 -0.20
CA ARG A 125 -0.36 9.40 -0.70
C ARG A 125 -1.75 9.10 -1.25
N GLU A 126 -1.89 8.02 -2.00
CA GLU A 126 -3.15 7.64 -2.64
C GLU A 126 -3.56 6.25 -2.19
N GLU A 127 -4.86 5.98 -2.16
CA GLU A 127 -5.38 4.73 -1.61
C GLU A 127 -6.64 4.26 -2.32
N LEU A 128 -6.72 2.97 -2.62
CA LEU A 128 -7.92 2.32 -3.13
C LEU A 128 -8.32 1.20 -2.18
N ILE A 129 -9.61 1.15 -1.83
CA ILE A 129 -10.20 0.05 -1.05
C ILE A 129 -11.23 -0.62 -1.92
N PHE A 130 -11.01 -1.89 -2.27
CA PHE A 130 -11.99 -2.72 -2.95
C PHE A 130 -12.76 -3.52 -1.91
N GLU A 131 -14.08 -3.45 -1.93
CA GLU A 131 -14.96 -4.27 -1.08
C GLU A 131 -16.24 -4.63 -1.85
N LYS A 132 -16.50 -5.93 -2.01
CA LYS A 132 -17.76 -6.47 -2.56
C LYS A 132 -18.19 -5.82 -3.89
N GLY A 133 -17.22 -5.59 -4.77
CA GLY A 133 -17.43 -4.96 -6.09
C GLY A 133 -17.40 -3.43 -6.09
N ASN A 134 -17.40 -2.79 -4.93
CA ASN A 134 -17.21 -1.35 -4.84
C ASN A 134 -15.73 -1.01 -4.69
N VAL A 135 -15.37 0.21 -5.10
CA VAL A 135 -14.08 0.81 -4.79
C VAL A 135 -14.27 2.17 -4.15
N THR A 136 -13.54 2.43 -3.07
CA THR A 136 -13.38 3.77 -2.49
C THR A 136 -11.97 4.25 -2.78
N VAL A 137 -11.85 5.42 -3.40
CA VAL A 137 -10.59 6.05 -3.80
C VAL A 137 -10.32 7.24 -2.89
N TYR A 138 -9.08 7.38 -2.42
CA TYR A 138 -8.59 8.51 -1.64
C TYR A 138 -7.35 9.10 -2.30
N ALA A 139 -7.32 10.42 -2.51
CA ALA A 139 -6.19 11.14 -3.09
C ALA A 139 -6.03 12.54 -2.47
N ASP A 140 -4.93 13.22 -2.79
CA ASP A 140 -4.68 14.61 -2.35
C ASP A 140 -5.44 15.66 -3.18
N SER A 141 -5.88 15.30 -4.38
CA SER A 141 -6.58 16.19 -5.31
C SER A 141 -7.74 15.48 -6.02
N ALA A 142 -8.72 16.26 -6.50
CA ALA A 142 -9.82 15.74 -7.29
C ALA A 142 -9.34 15.10 -8.61
N ASP A 143 -8.29 15.65 -9.22
CA ASP A 143 -7.65 15.06 -10.41
C ASP A 143 -6.99 13.71 -10.08
N GLY A 144 -6.39 13.58 -8.90
CA GLY A 144 -5.87 12.30 -8.41
C GLY A 144 -6.96 11.24 -8.27
N CYS A 145 -8.10 11.60 -7.66
CA CYS A 145 -9.26 10.71 -7.60
C CYS A 145 -9.73 10.33 -9.01
N ARG A 146 -9.92 11.30 -9.91
CA ARG A 146 -10.40 11.07 -11.28
C ARG A 146 -9.51 10.07 -12.03
N ARG A 147 -8.18 10.27 -11.98
CA ARG A 147 -7.20 9.39 -12.63
C ARG A 147 -7.25 7.96 -12.08
N LEU A 148 -7.31 7.80 -10.76
CA LEU A 148 -7.42 6.47 -10.15
C LEU A 148 -8.74 5.78 -10.52
N CYS A 149 -9.83 6.54 -10.61
CA CYS A 149 -11.12 6.04 -11.07
C CYS A 149 -11.07 5.55 -12.52
N GLU A 150 -10.39 6.28 -13.40
CA GLU A 150 -10.17 5.89 -14.80
C GLU A 150 -9.41 4.56 -14.89
N TRP A 151 -8.30 4.42 -14.16
CA TRP A 151 -7.53 3.17 -14.12
C TRP A 151 -8.34 1.97 -13.63
N VAL A 152 -9.20 2.17 -12.64
CA VAL A 152 -10.08 1.09 -12.16
C VAL A 152 -11.08 0.69 -13.25
N LYS A 153 -11.64 1.64 -14.00
CA LYS A 153 -12.58 1.35 -15.09
C LYS A 153 -11.90 0.61 -16.23
N GLU A 154 -10.74 1.08 -16.67
CA GLU A 154 -9.94 0.45 -17.74
C GLU A 154 -9.57 -0.99 -17.38
N ALA A 155 -9.08 -1.21 -16.16
CA ALA A 155 -8.75 -2.54 -15.67
C ALA A 155 -9.97 -3.47 -15.55
N GLY A 156 -11.17 -2.90 -15.34
CA GLY A 156 -12.42 -3.65 -15.29
C GLY A 156 -12.99 -4.01 -16.68
N THR A 157 -12.76 -3.17 -17.69
CA THR A 157 -13.22 -3.41 -19.08
C THR A 157 -12.39 -4.47 -19.79
N ASP A 158 -11.07 -4.49 -19.56
CA ASP A 158 -10.16 -5.50 -20.13
C ASP A 158 -10.57 -6.93 -19.75
N ASP A 159 -11.19 -7.12 -18.58
CA ASP A 159 -11.69 -8.42 -18.12
C ASP A 159 -12.99 -8.86 -18.82
N ALA A 160 -13.88 -7.90 -19.11
CA ALA A 160 -15.16 -8.18 -19.76
C ALA A 160 -14.96 -8.63 -21.21
N GLU A 161 -14.06 -7.99 -21.95
CA GLU A 161 -13.74 -8.38 -23.34
C GLU A 161 -13.07 -9.75 -23.37
N ARG A 162 -12.17 -10.03 -22.42
CA ARG A 162 -11.45 -11.32 -22.35
C ARG A 162 -12.35 -12.50 -21.98
N THR A 163 -13.41 -12.28 -21.22
CA THR A 163 -14.43 -13.32 -20.92
C THR A 163 -15.40 -13.54 -22.08
N THR A 164 -15.67 -12.54 -22.91
CA THR A 164 -16.53 -12.71 -24.11
C THR A 164 -15.81 -13.34 -25.31
N GLY A 165 -14.48 -13.25 -25.41
CA GLY A 165 -13.70 -13.82 -26.52
C GLY A 165 -13.26 -15.28 -26.36
N GLY A 166 -13.47 -15.88 -25.18
CA GLY A 166 -12.99 -17.22 -24.83
C GLY A 166 -13.92 -18.37 -25.22
N GLY A 167 -14.43 -18.40 -26.45
CA GLY A 167 -15.18 -19.54 -26.96
C GLY A 167 -14.27 -20.72 -27.27
N TYR A 168 -13.99 -21.56 -26.28
CA TYR A 168 -13.32 -22.85 -26.50
C TYR A 168 -14.28 -23.76 -27.28
N ARG A 169 -14.06 -23.93 -28.59
CA ARG A 169 -14.71 -25.00 -29.38
C ARG A 169 -13.90 -26.28 -29.19
N PRO A 170 -14.45 -27.34 -28.58
CA PRO A 170 -13.81 -28.64 -28.61
C PRO A 170 -13.81 -29.13 -30.06
N GLN A 171 -12.63 -29.45 -30.59
CA GLN A 171 -12.54 -30.22 -31.82
C GLN A 171 -12.78 -31.69 -31.46
N TRP A 172 -13.89 -32.24 -31.93
CA TRP A 172 -14.10 -33.68 -32.06
C TRP A 172 -13.90 -34.03 -33.53
#